data_AF-A0AAN7Q320-F1
#
_entry.id   AF-A0AAN7Q320-F1
#
_cell.length_a   1.000
_cell.length_b   1.000
_cell.length_c   1.000
_cell.angle_alpha   90.00
_cell.angle_beta   90.00
_cell.angle_gamma   90.00
#
_symmetry.space_group_name_H-M   'P 1'
#
loop_
_entity.id
_entity.type
_entity.pdbx_description
1 polymer ?
#
loop_
_entity_poly.entity_id
_entity_poly.type
_entity_poly.pdbx_seq_one_letter_code
_entity_poly.pdbx_strand_id
1 'polypeptide(L)'
;MNKACSGQISARVVSERKEMNCGIHGVSFSSSATPSERRLSALARHLISPSESCSCSASGVSASITSSDVGSVFSHVARAPEDPILGVTVAYNKDSSPVKLNLGVGAYRTEEGKPLVLNVVRKAEQQLVNNRSRVKEYLPIVGLAEFNKLSAKLIFGVDSPCIRDNRVTTVQCLSGTGSLRVGGEFLTRHYHQRIIYIPVPTWGNHPKVFTLAGLSVKSYRYYDPITRGLDFKGLLEDLDSAPSGAIVLLHACAHNPTGVDPSIQQWEQIRQMIRSKGLLPFFDSAYQGFASGNLDKDAQSVRMFVADGGECIVAQSFAKNMGLYGERVGALSIVCKTADVAGKVESQLKLVIRPMYSNPPIHGASIVAAILRDRTLYDEWTIELKAMADRIISMRHQLFNALRDRDTPGDWSHIIKQIGMFTFTGLNVRQVSFMTREYHIYMTADGRISMAGLSSSTVSHLADAIHAAVTHVA
;
A
#
# COMPACT_ATOMS: atom_id res chain seq x y z
N MET A 1 45.61 -22.88 -56.85
CA MET A 1 45.67 -22.12 -58.12
C MET A 1 44.72 -20.92 -57.98
N ASN A 2 45.22 -19.80 -57.47
CA ASN A 2 45.64 -18.56 -58.18
C ASN A 2 44.43 -17.78 -58.75
N LYS A 3 44.03 -16.64 -58.16
CA LYS A 3 44.54 -15.23 -58.34
C LYS A 3 44.11 -14.65 -59.70
N ALA A 4 43.68 -13.39 -59.88
CA ALA A 4 43.64 -12.18 -59.05
C ALA A 4 42.89 -11.00 -59.78
N CYS A 5 42.69 -9.90 -59.01
CA CYS A 5 42.66 -8.47 -59.38
C CYS A 5 41.47 -7.95 -60.20
N SER A 6 40.95 -6.73 -60.01
CA SER A 6 41.39 -5.41 -59.48
C SER A 6 40.13 -4.61 -59.05
N GLY A 7 40.07 -3.46 -58.38
CA GLY A 7 41.00 -2.44 -57.90
C GLY A 7 40.21 -1.13 -57.60
N GLN A 8 40.47 -0.54 -56.43
CA GLN A 8 40.18 0.80 -55.81
C GLN A 8 39.53 1.95 -56.64
N ILE A 9 38.83 2.93 -56.00
CA ILE A 9 39.32 4.25 -55.50
C ILE A 9 38.12 4.97 -54.76
N SER A 10 38.17 5.38 -53.48
CA SER A 10 38.56 6.70 -52.85
C SER A 10 37.77 7.93 -53.36
N ALA A 11 37.45 9.05 -52.69
CA ALA A 11 37.34 9.54 -51.31
C ALA A 11 36.71 10.96 -51.38
N ARG A 12 36.42 11.50 -50.19
CA ARG A 12 35.89 12.82 -49.77
C ARG A 12 36.37 14.11 -50.50
N VAL A 13 35.43 15.08 -50.52
CA VAL A 13 35.51 16.53 -50.17
C VAL A 13 36.58 17.42 -50.84
N VAL A 14 36.12 18.43 -51.60
CA VAL A 14 36.73 19.79 -51.78
C VAL A 14 35.57 20.73 -52.18
N SER A 15 35.14 21.72 -51.39
CA SER A 15 35.65 23.10 -51.24
C SER A 15 35.38 24.02 -52.44
N GLU A 16 34.64 25.10 -52.22
CA GLU A 16 34.85 26.38 -52.91
C GLU A 16 34.85 27.53 -51.88
N ARG A 17 35.98 28.25 -51.86
CA ARG A 17 36.19 29.58 -51.28
C ARG A 17 36.50 30.51 -52.44
N LYS A 18 36.00 31.76 -52.38
CA LYS A 18 36.60 33.04 -52.82
C LYS A 18 35.49 34.11 -52.69
N GLU A 19 35.69 35.36 -52.29
CA GLU A 19 36.85 36.19 -51.93
C GLU A 19 36.31 37.44 -51.19
N MET A 20 37.21 38.19 -50.55
CA MET A 20 36.99 39.33 -49.64
C MET A 20 36.47 40.62 -50.29
N ASN A 21 35.76 41.46 -49.52
CA ASN A 21 36.16 42.88 -49.33
C ASN A 21 35.54 43.57 -48.10
N CYS A 22 36.30 44.52 -47.53
CA CYS A 22 36.12 45.29 -46.29
C CYS A 22 34.92 46.27 -46.23
N GLY A 23 34.46 46.62 -45.01
CA GLY A 23 33.77 47.91 -44.77
C GLY A 23 32.84 48.04 -43.55
N ILE A 24 33.42 48.21 -42.35
CA ILE A 24 33.10 49.15 -41.24
C ILE A 24 31.63 49.62 -40.95
N HIS A 25 31.22 49.38 -39.67
CA HIS A 25 30.25 50.05 -38.77
C HIS A 25 28.74 50.17 -39.07
N GLY A 26 27.93 49.71 -38.09
CA GLY A 26 26.54 50.14 -37.87
C GLY A 26 25.71 49.14 -37.05
N VAL A 27 25.41 49.46 -35.80
CA VAL A 27 24.70 48.62 -34.82
C VAL A 27 23.16 48.75 -34.95
N SER A 28 22.48 47.59 -35.02
CA SER A 28 21.13 47.16 -34.54
C SER A 28 19.96 48.17 -34.43
N PHE A 29 18.67 47.85 -34.69
CA PHE A 29 17.86 46.65 -34.48
C PHE A 29 16.68 46.64 -35.48
N SER A 30 16.33 45.48 -36.05
CA SER A 30 14.98 45.24 -36.58
C SER A 30 14.57 43.78 -36.37
N SER A 31 13.26 43.58 -36.25
CA SER A 31 12.57 42.49 -35.57
C SER A 31 12.49 41.16 -36.31
N SER A 32 12.63 40.04 -35.59
CA SER A 32 12.03 38.75 -35.96
C SER A 32 11.89 37.78 -34.77
N ALA A 33 11.02 38.10 -33.81
CA ALA A 33 10.62 37.18 -32.74
C ALA A 33 9.62 36.12 -33.24
N THR A 34 9.83 34.86 -32.86
CA THR A 34 9.07 33.68 -33.33
C THR A 34 7.72 33.52 -32.58
N PRO A 35 6.74 32.75 -33.11
CA PRO A 35 5.40 32.60 -32.50
C PRO A 35 5.40 32.08 -31.05
N SER A 36 6.48 31.41 -30.65
CA SER A 36 6.75 30.91 -29.30
C SER A 36 6.94 32.03 -28.26
N GLU A 37 7.50 33.18 -28.65
CA GLU A 37 7.80 34.30 -27.73
C GLU A 37 6.57 35.20 -27.47
N ARG A 38 5.57 35.18 -28.38
CA ARG A 38 4.29 35.89 -28.18
C ARG A 38 3.38 35.22 -27.15
N ARG A 39 3.55 33.92 -26.89
CA ARG A 39 2.73 33.19 -25.89
C ARG A 39 3.26 33.36 -24.45
N LEU A 40 4.55 33.62 -24.27
CA LEU A 40 5.14 33.87 -22.94
C LEU A 40 4.93 35.30 -22.44
N SER A 41 4.85 36.28 -23.34
CA SER A 41 4.59 37.70 -23.02
C SER A 41 3.11 38.04 -22.72
N ALA A 42 2.19 37.11 -22.98
CA ALA A 42 0.78 37.21 -22.60
C ALA A 42 0.51 36.71 -21.17
N LEU A 43 1.30 35.73 -20.68
CA LEU A 43 1.17 35.18 -19.32
C LEU A 43 1.79 36.06 -18.23
N ALA A 44 2.82 36.87 -18.56
CA ALA A 44 3.44 37.79 -17.61
C ALA A 44 2.62 39.05 -17.30
N ARG A 45 1.59 39.37 -18.11
CA ARG A 45 0.74 40.56 -17.94
C ARG A 45 -0.49 40.34 -17.03
N HIS A 46 -0.68 39.13 -16.49
CA HIS A 46 -1.75 38.83 -15.53
C HIS A 46 -1.27 38.74 -14.07
N LEU A 47 0.02 38.96 -13.79
CA LEU A 47 0.60 38.78 -12.45
C LEU A 47 1.16 40.06 -11.82
N ILE A 48 0.84 41.25 -12.34
CA ILE A 48 1.28 42.53 -11.76
C ILE A 48 0.08 43.47 -11.71
N SER A 49 -0.47 43.69 -10.52
CA SER A 49 -1.37 44.82 -10.22
C SER A 49 -0.59 45.90 -9.47
N PRO A 50 -0.64 47.18 -9.88
CA PRO A 50 -0.26 48.29 -9.02
C PRO A 50 -1.49 48.80 -8.25
N SER A 51 -1.27 49.02 -6.96
CA SER A 51 -2.14 49.77 -6.05
C SER A 51 -2.04 51.27 -6.32
N GLU A 52 -3.15 51.94 -6.61
CA GLU A 52 -3.26 53.40 -6.43
C GLU A 52 -4.65 53.80 -5.92
N SER A 53 -4.61 54.62 -4.86
CA SER A 53 -5.72 55.28 -4.18
C SER A 53 -6.11 56.57 -4.89
N CYS A 54 -7.40 56.83 -5.06
CA CYS A 54 -7.90 58.20 -5.27
C CYS A 54 -9.35 58.33 -4.79
N SER A 55 -9.63 59.44 -4.11
CA SER A 55 -10.85 59.74 -3.35
C SER A 55 -11.73 60.82 -4.01
N CYS A 56 -13.04 60.75 -3.70
CA CYS A 56 -14.12 61.75 -3.88
C CYS A 56 -14.75 61.78 -5.30
N SER A 57 -16.06 61.89 -5.52
CA SER A 57 -17.22 62.33 -4.71
C SER A 57 -18.55 61.82 -5.32
N ALA A 58 -19.62 61.90 -4.52
CA ALA A 58 -20.91 61.22 -4.70
C ALA A 58 -21.82 61.75 -5.82
N SER A 59 -22.59 60.85 -6.44
CA SER A 59 -23.95 61.11 -6.95
C SER A 59 -24.71 59.77 -7.04
N GLY A 60 -25.91 59.73 -6.47
CA GLY A 60 -26.65 58.50 -6.19
C GLY A 60 -27.09 57.71 -7.42
N VAL A 61 -26.93 56.39 -7.33
CA VAL A 61 -27.72 55.40 -8.06
C VAL A 61 -28.07 54.28 -7.09
N SER A 62 -29.36 53.99 -7.00
CA SER A 62 -29.98 52.95 -6.18
C SER A 62 -29.28 51.60 -6.30
N ALA A 63 -28.51 51.21 -5.27
CA ALA A 63 -27.94 49.88 -5.18
C ALA A 63 -29.03 48.89 -4.73
N SER A 64 -29.36 47.96 -5.62
CA SER A 64 -30.18 46.78 -5.32
C SER A 64 -29.70 46.05 -4.07
N ILE A 65 -30.67 45.58 -3.28
CA ILE A 65 -30.49 44.61 -2.20
C ILE A 65 -30.12 43.27 -2.83
N THR A 66 -28.86 43.13 -3.24
CA THR A 66 -28.24 41.83 -3.56
C THR A 66 -26.76 41.87 -3.17
N SER A 67 -26.49 42.21 -1.92
CA SER A 67 -25.26 41.76 -1.25
C SER A 67 -25.66 41.03 0.02
N SER A 68 -26.41 39.94 -0.14
CA SER A 68 -26.29 38.86 0.83
C SER A 68 -24.85 38.40 0.73
N ASP A 69 -24.06 38.74 1.75
CA ASP A 69 -22.83 38.03 2.07
C ASP A 69 -23.23 36.58 2.39
N VAL A 70 -23.50 35.80 1.33
CA VAL A 70 -23.81 34.39 1.44
C VAL A 70 -22.47 33.77 1.75
N GLY A 71 -22.20 33.56 3.04
CA GLY A 71 -21.03 32.83 3.50
C GLY A 71 -20.86 31.55 2.67
N SER A 72 -19.61 31.10 2.50
CA SER A 72 -19.27 29.95 1.66
C SER A 72 -20.33 28.84 1.75
N VAL A 73 -20.78 28.31 0.61
CA VAL A 73 -21.72 27.17 0.56
C VAL A 73 -21.19 25.95 1.34
N PHE A 74 -19.88 25.91 1.63
CA PHE A 74 -19.22 24.88 2.43
C PHE A 74 -18.95 25.29 3.89
N SER A 75 -19.51 26.40 4.37
CA SER A 75 -19.35 26.87 5.76
C SER A 75 -19.81 25.86 6.81
N HIS A 76 -20.74 24.97 6.46
CA HIS A 76 -21.24 23.91 7.32
C HIS A 76 -20.37 22.63 7.32
N VAL A 77 -19.37 22.54 6.42
CA VAL A 77 -18.53 21.34 6.31
C VAL A 77 -17.55 21.29 7.47
N ALA A 78 -17.76 20.35 8.38
CA ALA A 78 -16.87 20.13 9.51
C ALA A 78 -15.48 19.65 9.04
N ARG A 79 -14.43 20.14 9.70
CA ARG A 79 -13.07 19.65 9.47
C ARG A 79 -13.00 18.17 9.85
N ALA A 80 -12.59 17.33 8.91
CA ALA A 80 -12.39 15.91 9.17
C ALA A 80 -11.29 15.68 10.21
N PRO A 81 -11.43 14.68 11.10
CA PRO A 81 -10.36 14.28 12.00
C PRO A 81 -9.16 13.76 11.21
N GLU A 82 -7.95 13.93 11.76
CA GLU A 82 -6.74 13.35 11.17
C GLU A 82 -6.78 11.81 11.20
N ASP A 83 -6.17 11.17 10.20
CA ASP A 83 -6.02 9.72 10.21
C ASP A 83 -5.06 9.30 11.33
N PRO A 84 -5.43 8.35 12.21
CA PRO A 84 -4.61 7.97 13.37
C PRO A 84 -3.21 7.44 13.03
N ILE A 85 -2.96 7.01 11.79
CA ILE A 85 -1.65 6.52 11.34
C ILE A 85 -0.92 7.62 10.55
N LEU A 86 -1.58 8.29 9.62
CA LEU A 86 -0.93 9.32 8.80
C LEU A 86 -0.62 10.59 9.61
N GLY A 87 -1.46 10.94 10.58
CA GLY A 87 -1.24 12.06 11.51
C GLY A 87 0.06 11.92 12.30
N VAL A 88 0.46 10.69 12.65
CA VAL A 88 1.75 10.40 13.31
C VAL A 88 2.93 10.86 12.45
N THR A 89 2.86 10.66 11.12
CA THR A 89 3.91 11.12 10.20
C THR A 89 3.90 12.63 10.02
N VAL A 90 2.72 13.25 10.02
CA VAL A 90 2.61 14.72 9.98
C VAL A 90 3.28 15.33 11.21
N ALA A 91 3.02 14.79 12.41
CA ALA A 91 3.65 15.25 13.64
C ALA A 91 5.17 15.04 13.63
N TYR A 92 5.63 13.84 13.25
CA TYR A 92 7.05 13.52 13.08
C TYR A 92 7.77 14.48 12.11
N ASN A 93 7.14 14.84 10.99
CA ASN A 93 7.75 15.74 10.00
C ASN A 93 7.89 17.17 10.51
N LYS A 94 7.01 17.61 11.43
CA LYS A 94 7.06 18.95 12.05
C LYS A 94 8.12 19.07 13.15
N ASP A 95 8.50 17.95 13.76
CA ASP A 95 9.53 17.93 14.80
C ASP A 95 10.93 18.18 14.18
N SER A 96 11.70 19.10 14.76
CA SER A 96 13.07 19.41 14.32
C SER A 96 14.14 18.66 15.09
N SER A 97 13.76 17.88 16.11
CA SER A 97 14.70 17.13 16.94
C SER A 97 15.55 16.16 16.11
N PRO A 98 16.88 16.10 16.33
CA PRO A 98 17.76 15.20 15.59
C PRO A 98 17.62 13.73 16.02
N VAL A 99 16.96 13.46 17.15
CA VAL A 99 16.75 12.11 17.70
C VAL A 99 15.34 11.57 17.44
N LYS A 100 14.52 12.28 16.67
CA LYS A 100 13.14 11.87 16.38
C LYS A 100 13.08 10.54 15.63
N LEU A 101 12.08 9.73 15.96
CA LEU A 101 11.91 8.40 15.39
C LEU A 101 10.44 8.17 14.98
N ASN A 102 10.21 7.74 13.74
CA ASN A 102 8.87 7.42 13.25
C ASN A 102 8.64 5.90 13.23
N LEU A 103 7.82 5.43 14.16
CA LEU A 103 7.36 4.04 14.26
C LEU A 103 5.87 3.89 13.97
N GLY A 104 5.21 4.94 13.48
CA GLY A 104 3.78 4.90 13.17
C GLY A 104 3.46 4.17 11.87
N VAL A 105 4.13 4.53 10.78
CA VAL A 105 3.78 4.04 9.44
C VAL A 105 4.39 2.66 9.16
N GLY A 106 3.55 1.74 8.68
CA GLY A 106 3.95 0.42 8.18
C GLY A 106 4.55 0.47 6.79
N ALA A 107 5.67 1.19 6.63
CA ALA A 107 6.44 1.22 5.40
C ALA A 107 7.90 0.93 5.72
N TYR A 108 8.51 0.04 4.93
CA TYR A 108 9.88 -0.39 5.15
C TYR A 108 10.88 0.75 4.97
N ARG A 109 11.92 0.76 5.82
CA ARG A 109 13.04 1.70 5.76
C ARG A 109 14.37 0.98 5.71
N THR A 110 15.37 1.64 5.13
CA THR A 110 16.78 1.23 5.21
C THR A 110 17.33 1.45 6.63
N GLU A 111 18.57 1.03 6.87
CA GLU A 111 19.25 1.25 8.15
C GLU A 111 19.38 2.74 8.51
N GLU A 112 19.45 3.61 7.50
CA GLU A 112 19.48 5.07 7.66
C GLU A 112 18.08 5.69 7.79
N GLY A 113 17.02 4.87 7.93
CA GLY A 113 15.65 5.35 8.07
C GLY A 113 15.03 5.90 6.77
N LYS A 114 15.62 5.62 5.59
CA LYS A 114 15.14 6.13 4.29
C LYS A 114 14.18 5.16 3.60
N PRO A 115 13.24 5.63 2.75
CA PRO A 115 12.45 4.76 1.90
C PRO A 115 13.33 3.89 1.00
N LEU A 116 12.98 2.61 0.84
CA LEU A 116 13.66 1.67 -0.05
C LEU A 116 12.83 1.42 -1.31
N VAL A 117 13.43 1.65 -2.49
CA VAL A 117 12.97 1.04 -3.74
C VAL A 117 13.85 -0.19 -3.98
N LEU A 118 13.23 -1.33 -4.29
CA LEU A 118 13.90 -2.59 -4.57
C LEU A 118 14.70 -2.52 -5.87
N ASN A 119 15.88 -3.14 -5.96
CA ASN A 119 16.65 -3.08 -7.21
C ASN A 119 15.98 -3.85 -8.33
N VAL A 120 15.32 -4.97 -7.99
CA VAL A 120 14.52 -5.72 -8.96
C VAL A 120 13.38 -4.86 -9.54
N VAL A 121 12.77 -3.99 -8.72
CA VAL A 121 11.75 -3.04 -9.18
C VAL A 121 12.37 -2.02 -10.13
N ARG A 122 13.52 -1.43 -9.79
CA ARG A 122 14.24 -0.52 -10.70
C ARG A 122 14.59 -1.19 -12.03
N LYS A 123 15.04 -2.44 -12.01
CA LYS A 123 15.34 -3.22 -13.21
C LYS A 123 14.09 -3.44 -14.06
N ALA A 124 12.99 -3.87 -13.45
CA ALA A 124 11.71 -4.04 -14.12
C ALA A 124 11.22 -2.70 -14.72
N GLU A 125 11.29 -1.60 -13.98
CA GLU A 125 10.94 -0.27 -14.49
C GLU A 125 11.80 0.15 -15.68
N GLN A 126 13.11 -0.09 -15.64
CA GLN A 126 14.00 0.24 -16.75
C GLN A 126 13.67 -0.57 -18.01
N GLN A 127 13.37 -1.87 -17.86
CA GLN A 127 12.92 -2.71 -18.98
C GLN A 127 11.61 -2.16 -19.58
N LEU A 128 10.68 -1.75 -18.71
CA LEU A 128 9.37 -1.24 -19.06
C LEU A 128 9.42 0.11 -19.77
N VAL A 129 10.32 1.01 -19.36
CA VAL A 129 10.53 2.33 -19.99
C VAL A 129 11.27 2.21 -21.33
N ASN A 130 12.20 1.26 -21.44
CA ASN A 130 12.97 1.06 -22.67
C ASN A 130 12.19 0.33 -23.78
N ASN A 131 11.06 -0.29 -23.45
CA ASN A 131 10.22 -0.98 -24.42
C ASN A 131 9.37 0.00 -25.24
N ARG A 132 9.83 0.32 -26.46
CA ARG A 132 9.18 1.26 -27.39
C ARG A 132 7.81 0.83 -27.90
N SER A 133 7.42 -0.45 -27.77
CA SER A 133 6.08 -0.90 -28.17
C SER A 133 5.02 -0.60 -27.12
N ARG A 134 5.41 -0.22 -25.90
CA ARG A 134 4.46 0.09 -24.83
C ARG A 134 3.84 1.46 -25.02
N VAL A 135 2.53 1.49 -24.83
CA VAL A 135 1.70 2.70 -24.85
C VAL A 135 1.02 2.89 -23.50
N LYS A 136 0.42 4.06 -23.29
CA LYS A 136 -0.31 4.41 -22.05
C LYS A 136 -1.83 4.39 -22.24
N GLU A 137 -2.30 3.48 -23.10
CA GLU A 137 -3.72 3.27 -23.35
C GLU A 137 -4.44 2.69 -22.14
N TYR A 138 -5.77 2.84 -22.13
CA TYR A 138 -6.61 2.26 -21.10
C TYR A 138 -6.47 0.74 -21.04
N LEU A 139 -6.39 0.21 -19.81
CA LEU A 139 -6.53 -1.22 -19.59
C LEU A 139 -8.00 -1.67 -19.70
N PRO A 140 -8.25 -2.96 -19.92
CA PRO A 140 -9.55 -3.56 -19.65
C PRO A 140 -10.01 -3.25 -18.22
N ILE A 141 -11.32 -3.28 -17.97
CA ILE A 141 -11.91 -3.00 -16.64
C ILE A 141 -11.31 -3.92 -15.56
N VAL A 142 -11.07 -5.18 -15.91
CA VAL A 142 -10.46 -6.18 -15.02
C VAL A 142 -8.95 -5.97 -14.82
N GLY A 143 -8.34 -5.04 -15.55
CA GLY A 143 -6.91 -4.74 -15.54
C GLY A 143 -6.06 -5.59 -16.47
N LEU A 144 -4.78 -5.65 -16.16
CA LEU A 144 -3.78 -6.35 -16.97
C LEU A 144 -3.90 -7.87 -16.78
N ALA A 145 -4.28 -8.59 -17.84
CA ALA A 145 -4.57 -10.03 -17.77
C ALA A 145 -3.40 -10.88 -17.22
N GLU A 146 -2.17 -10.56 -17.62
CA GLU A 146 -0.97 -11.27 -17.14
C GLU A 146 -0.75 -11.04 -15.64
N PHE A 147 -0.92 -9.79 -15.16
CA PHE A 147 -0.85 -9.47 -13.73
C PHE A 147 -1.90 -10.25 -12.93
N ASN A 148 -3.15 -10.33 -13.40
CA ASN A 148 -4.21 -11.08 -12.73
C ASN A 148 -3.87 -12.56 -12.60
N LYS A 149 -3.41 -13.18 -13.71
CA LYS A 149 -3.01 -14.58 -13.74
C LYS A 149 -1.85 -14.87 -12.78
N LEU A 150 -0.82 -14.02 -12.78
CA LEU A 150 0.36 -14.20 -11.93
C LEU A 150 0.06 -13.95 -10.45
N SER A 151 -0.80 -12.97 -10.14
CA SER A 151 -1.25 -12.70 -8.76
C SER A 151 -2.06 -13.86 -8.18
N ALA A 152 -2.94 -14.47 -9.00
CA ALA A 152 -3.68 -15.67 -8.57
C ALA A 152 -2.73 -16.84 -8.27
N LYS A 153 -1.75 -17.08 -9.15
CA LYS A 153 -0.73 -18.12 -8.94
C LYS A 153 0.12 -17.88 -7.69
N LEU A 154 0.50 -16.64 -7.41
CA LEU A 154 1.32 -16.28 -6.25
C LEU A 154 0.63 -16.66 -4.93
N ILE A 155 -0.66 -16.33 -4.79
CA ILE A 155 -1.38 -16.60 -3.54
C ILE A 155 -1.83 -18.06 -3.44
N PHE A 156 -2.41 -18.64 -4.49
CA PHE A 156 -3.01 -19.97 -4.42
C PHE A 156 -2.00 -21.10 -4.64
N GLY A 157 -0.84 -20.81 -5.23
CA GLY A 157 0.12 -21.80 -5.70
C GLY A 157 -0.14 -22.21 -7.15
N VAL A 158 0.92 -22.49 -7.89
CA VAL A 158 0.85 -22.77 -9.35
C VAL A 158 0.03 -24.02 -9.68
N ASP A 159 0.00 -25.00 -8.79
CA ASP A 159 -0.69 -26.28 -8.95
C ASP A 159 -2.07 -26.31 -8.26
N SER A 160 -2.58 -25.14 -7.84
CA SER A 160 -3.84 -25.07 -7.10
C SER A 160 -5.02 -25.61 -7.92
N PRO A 161 -5.86 -26.51 -7.36
CA PRO A 161 -7.04 -27.02 -8.05
C PRO A 161 -7.98 -25.92 -8.54
N CYS A 162 -8.15 -24.83 -7.79
CA CYS A 162 -9.04 -23.75 -8.21
C CYS A 162 -8.54 -23.03 -9.47
N ILE A 163 -7.23 -22.96 -9.69
CA ILE A 163 -6.64 -22.40 -10.91
C ILE A 163 -6.82 -23.39 -12.06
N ARG A 164 -6.46 -24.66 -11.87
CA ARG A 164 -6.57 -25.70 -12.91
C ARG A 164 -8.00 -25.84 -13.42
N ASP A 165 -8.97 -25.78 -12.51
CA ASP A 165 -10.38 -25.98 -12.82
C ASP A 165 -11.08 -24.66 -13.26
N ASN A 166 -10.32 -23.58 -13.47
CA ASN A 166 -10.81 -22.23 -13.86
C ASN A 166 -11.89 -21.67 -12.93
N ARG A 167 -11.81 -21.97 -11.63
CA ARG A 167 -12.78 -21.55 -10.60
C ARG A 167 -12.46 -20.21 -9.97
N VAL A 168 -11.41 -19.52 -10.42
CA VAL A 168 -10.97 -18.25 -9.84
C VAL A 168 -11.16 -17.11 -10.82
N THR A 169 -11.89 -16.10 -10.39
CA THR A 169 -11.91 -14.80 -11.05
C THR A 169 -10.95 -13.87 -10.34
N THR A 170 -10.03 -13.25 -11.07
CA THR A 170 -9.10 -12.25 -10.51
C THR A 170 -9.17 -10.96 -11.29
N VAL A 171 -9.36 -9.85 -10.59
CA VAL A 171 -9.39 -8.50 -11.14
C VAL A 171 -8.33 -7.63 -10.44
N GLN A 172 -7.68 -6.76 -11.20
CA GLN A 172 -6.75 -5.79 -10.67
C GLN A 172 -7.51 -4.66 -9.96
N CYS A 173 -7.02 -4.29 -8.78
CA CYS A 173 -7.63 -3.26 -7.94
C CYS A 173 -6.58 -2.26 -7.43
N LEU A 174 -7.04 -1.16 -6.83
CA LEU A 174 -6.21 -0.14 -6.21
C LEU A 174 -5.60 -0.62 -4.88
N SER A 175 -4.64 -1.55 -4.99
CA SER A 175 -4.01 -2.24 -3.87
C SER A 175 -4.98 -3.04 -3.00
N GLY A 176 -4.57 -3.40 -1.79
CA GLY A 176 -5.43 -4.11 -0.83
C GLY A 176 -6.70 -3.33 -0.50
N THR A 177 -6.57 -2.02 -0.23
CA THR A 177 -7.73 -1.15 0.08
C THR A 177 -8.79 -1.16 -1.02
N GLY A 178 -8.38 -1.01 -2.29
CA GLY A 178 -9.30 -1.08 -3.42
C GLY A 178 -9.91 -2.47 -3.58
N SER A 179 -9.12 -3.52 -3.37
CA SER A 179 -9.59 -4.91 -3.42
C SER A 179 -10.67 -5.18 -2.36
N LEU A 180 -10.45 -4.72 -1.12
CA LEU A 180 -11.42 -4.82 -0.03
C LEU A 180 -12.69 -4.03 -0.34
N ARG A 181 -12.57 -2.81 -0.89
CA ARG A 181 -13.71 -1.96 -1.21
C ARG A 181 -14.56 -2.52 -2.36
N VAL A 182 -13.94 -3.05 -3.40
CA VAL A 182 -14.62 -3.72 -4.52
C VAL A 182 -15.26 -5.02 -4.06
N GLY A 183 -14.53 -5.85 -3.30
CA GLY A 183 -15.06 -7.11 -2.76
C GLY A 183 -16.24 -6.90 -1.81
N GLY A 184 -16.17 -5.89 -0.94
CA GLY A 184 -17.27 -5.51 -0.07
C GLY A 184 -18.52 -5.08 -0.85
N GLU A 185 -18.37 -4.26 -1.89
CA GLU A 185 -19.52 -3.81 -2.70
C GLU A 185 -20.15 -4.96 -3.49
N PHE A 186 -19.31 -5.84 -4.04
CA PHE A 186 -19.78 -7.04 -4.70
C PHE A 186 -20.63 -7.91 -3.76
N LEU A 187 -20.16 -8.14 -2.53
CA LEU A 187 -20.90 -8.87 -1.51
C LEU A 187 -22.22 -8.18 -1.15
N THR A 188 -22.22 -6.86 -0.99
CA THR A 188 -23.44 -6.07 -0.73
C THR A 188 -24.48 -6.20 -1.84
N ARG A 189 -24.05 -6.35 -3.10
CA ARG A 189 -24.97 -6.49 -4.23
C ARG A 189 -25.46 -7.92 -4.45
N HIS A 190 -24.61 -8.92 -4.24
CA HIS A 190 -24.86 -10.27 -4.79
C HIS A 190 -24.85 -11.40 -3.78
N TYR A 191 -24.28 -11.21 -2.59
CA TYR A 191 -24.28 -12.28 -1.59
C TYR A 191 -25.66 -12.32 -0.89
N HIS A 192 -25.97 -13.33 -0.09
CA HIS A 192 -27.25 -13.38 0.65
C HIS A 192 -27.15 -12.80 2.06
N GLN A 193 -25.94 -12.74 2.62
CA GLN A 193 -25.66 -12.20 3.95
C GLN A 193 -24.88 -10.88 3.84
N ARG A 194 -25.10 -9.96 4.79
CA ARG A 194 -24.48 -8.62 4.82
C ARG A 194 -23.65 -8.37 6.08
N ILE A 195 -23.65 -9.31 7.02
CA ILE A 195 -22.83 -9.21 8.23
C ILE A 195 -21.41 -9.67 7.92
N ILE A 196 -20.44 -8.81 8.21
CA ILE A 196 -19.01 -9.14 8.20
C ILE A 196 -18.43 -9.07 9.61
N TYR A 197 -17.77 -10.13 10.04
CA TYR A 197 -17.02 -10.22 11.27
C TYR A 197 -15.56 -9.83 11.02
N ILE A 198 -15.05 -8.88 11.81
CA ILE A 198 -13.65 -8.43 11.80
C ILE A 198 -12.97 -8.70 13.16
N PRO A 199 -11.66 -9.01 13.20
CA PRO A 199 -10.99 -9.29 14.46
C PRO A 199 -10.90 -8.02 15.32
N VAL A 200 -10.76 -8.20 16.64
CA VAL A 200 -10.47 -7.10 17.56
C VAL A 200 -9.11 -7.31 18.24
N PRO A 201 -8.16 -6.36 18.07
CA PRO A 201 -8.21 -5.22 17.15
C PRO A 201 -8.01 -5.66 15.69
N THR A 202 -8.12 -4.74 14.74
CA THR A 202 -7.78 -4.97 13.32
C THR A 202 -7.20 -3.70 12.69
N TRP A 203 -6.82 -3.76 11.40
CA TRP A 203 -6.37 -2.58 10.67
C TRP A 203 -7.48 -1.51 10.68
N GLY A 204 -7.16 -0.31 11.19
CA GLY A 204 -8.16 0.71 11.51
C GLY A 204 -9.05 1.20 10.36
N ASN A 205 -8.72 0.86 9.11
CA ASN A 205 -9.55 1.19 7.95
C ASN A 205 -10.60 0.10 7.60
N HIS A 206 -10.49 -1.12 8.14
CA HIS A 206 -11.46 -2.19 7.88
C HIS A 206 -12.91 -1.79 8.18
N PRO A 207 -13.24 -1.23 9.37
CA PRO A 207 -14.62 -0.84 9.67
C PRO A 207 -15.16 0.17 8.65
N LYS A 208 -14.34 1.17 8.27
CA LYS A 208 -14.74 2.22 7.32
C LYS A 208 -14.97 1.64 5.92
N VAL A 209 -14.04 0.82 5.43
CA VAL A 209 -14.13 0.21 4.09
C VAL A 209 -15.40 -0.61 3.96
N PHE A 210 -15.68 -1.48 4.92
CA PHE A 210 -16.83 -2.39 4.82
C PHE A 210 -18.17 -1.70 5.11
N THR A 211 -18.21 -0.76 6.05
CA THR A 211 -19.42 0.05 6.29
C THR A 211 -19.78 0.87 5.04
N LEU A 212 -18.80 1.54 4.43
CA LEU A 212 -19.02 2.32 3.19
C LEU A 212 -19.25 1.45 1.95
N ALA A 213 -18.95 0.16 2.02
CA ALA A 213 -19.34 -0.82 1.01
C ALA A 213 -20.78 -1.32 1.20
N GLY A 214 -21.44 -0.98 2.32
CA GLY A 214 -22.82 -1.37 2.65
C GLY A 214 -22.96 -2.66 3.47
N LEU A 215 -21.87 -3.16 4.08
CA LEU A 215 -21.91 -4.30 4.99
C LEU A 215 -22.12 -3.86 6.44
N SER A 216 -22.80 -4.70 7.21
CA SER A 216 -22.94 -4.55 8.67
C SER A 216 -21.71 -5.15 9.36
N VAL A 217 -20.89 -4.29 9.96
CA VAL A 217 -19.65 -4.72 10.63
C VAL A 217 -19.95 -5.21 12.04
N LYS A 218 -19.54 -6.44 12.35
CA LYS A 218 -19.48 -7.04 13.69
C LYS A 218 -18.04 -7.43 14.01
N SER A 219 -17.79 -7.76 15.27
CA SER A 219 -16.46 -8.06 15.78
C SER A 219 -16.38 -9.48 16.33
N TYR A 220 -15.18 -10.08 16.27
CA TYR A 220 -14.84 -11.30 17.00
C TYR A 220 -13.53 -11.11 17.76
N ARG A 221 -13.42 -11.77 18.91
CA ARG A 221 -12.23 -11.77 19.76
C ARG A 221 -11.03 -12.35 19.02
N TYR A 222 -9.87 -11.71 19.20
CA TYR A 222 -8.65 -12.12 18.51
C TYR A 222 -7.41 -11.95 19.39
N TYR A 223 -7.19 -10.77 19.95
CA TYR A 223 -6.03 -10.49 20.78
C TYR A 223 -6.40 -10.50 22.26
N ASP A 224 -5.64 -11.26 23.05
CA ASP A 224 -5.75 -11.23 24.50
C ASP A 224 -4.68 -10.29 25.08
N PRO A 225 -5.06 -9.16 25.71
CA PRO A 225 -4.09 -8.22 26.29
C PRO A 225 -3.33 -8.79 27.49
N ILE A 226 -3.85 -9.81 28.17
CA ILE A 226 -3.19 -10.46 29.31
C ILE A 226 -2.02 -11.31 28.82
N THR A 227 -2.28 -12.23 27.88
CA THR A 227 -1.24 -13.11 27.32
C THR A 227 -0.43 -12.46 26.20
N ARG A 228 -0.89 -11.32 25.67
CA ARG A 228 -0.37 -10.63 24.47
C ARG A 228 -0.31 -11.54 23.23
N GLY A 229 -1.18 -12.56 23.22
CA GLY A 229 -1.28 -13.60 22.21
C GLY A 229 -2.68 -13.68 21.60
N LEU A 230 -2.99 -14.83 20.99
CA LEU A 230 -4.27 -15.07 20.34
C LEU A 230 -5.29 -15.53 21.38
N ASP A 231 -6.41 -14.81 21.53
CA ASP A 231 -7.62 -15.31 22.21
C ASP A 231 -8.32 -16.34 21.32
N PHE A 232 -7.69 -17.51 21.22
CA PHE A 232 -8.14 -18.56 20.32
C PHE A 232 -9.51 -19.13 20.73
N LYS A 233 -9.75 -19.26 22.03
CA LYS A 233 -11.03 -19.74 22.55
C LYS A 233 -12.14 -18.74 22.23
N GLY A 234 -11.94 -17.46 22.53
CA GLY A 234 -12.93 -16.42 22.25
C GLY A 234 -13.20 -16.25 20.76
N LEU A 235 -12.17 -16.38 19.92
CA LEU A 235 -12.31 -16.42 18.47
C LEU A 235 -13.28 -17.52 18.03
N LEU A 236 -13.08 -18.76 18.48
CA LEU A 236 -13.93 -19.88 18.10
C LEU A 236 -15.37 -19.73 18.63
N GLU A 237 -15.55 -19.27 19.87
CA GLU A 237 -16.87 -19.00 20.43
C GLU A 237 -17.66 -17.96 19.60
N ASP A 238 -17.00 -16.86 19.22
CA ASP A 238 -17.65 -15.79 18.47
C ASP A 238 -17.99 -16.23 17.05
N LEU A 239 -17.11 -16.99 16.38
CA LEU A 239 -17.38 -17.54 15.05
C LEU A 239 -18.47 -18.61 15.07
N ASP A 240 -18.58 -19.43 16.13
CA ASP A 240 -19.70 -20.36 16.29
C ASP A 240 -21.03 -19.62 16.53
N SER A 241 -21.00 -18.48 17.23
CA SER A 241 -22.20 -17.65 17.42
C SER A 241 -22.64 -16.89 16.16
N ALA A 242 -21.78 -16.84 15.13
CA ALA A 242 -22.07 -16.10 13.91
C ALA A 242 -23.23 -16.76 13.12
N PRO A 243 -24.15 -15.96 12.54
CA PRO A 243 -25.21 -16.50 11.71
C PRO A 243 -24.63 -17.16 10.46
N SER A 244 -25.26 -18.24 10.00
CA SER A 244 -24.87 -18.94 8.78
C SER A 244 -24.74 -17.96 7.60
N GLY A 245 -23.71 -18.18 6.78
CA GLY A 245 -23.38 -17.29 5.67
C GLY A 245 -22.70 -15.98 6.09
N ALA A 246 -22.44 -15.71 7.38
CA ALA A 246 -21.70 -14.49 7.72
C ALA A 246 -20.31 -14.48 7.07
N ILE A 247 -19.86 -13.28 6.68
CA ILE A 247 -18.54 -13.08 6.10
C ILE A 247 -17.54 -12.95 7.25
N VAL A 248 -16.39 -13.61 7.17
CA VAL A 248 -15.34 -13.53 8.18
C VAL A 248 -14.09 -12.97 7.53
N LEU A 249 -13.69 -11.75 7.94
CA LEU A 249 -12.45 -11.14 7.49
C LEU A 249 -11.27 -11.78 8.23
N LEU A 250 -10.33 -12.36 7.49
CA LEU A 250 -9.15 -13.03 8.02
C LEU A 250 -7.89 -12.35 7.49
N HIS A 251 -6.89 -12.12 8.35
CA HIS A 251 -5.57 -11.69 7.88
C HIS A 251 -4.81 -12.93 7.46
N ALA A 252 -4.30 -12.98 6.22
CA ALA A 252 -3.64 -14.17 5.69
C ALA A 252 -2.39 -14.53 6.51
N CYS A 253 -1.60 -13.50 6.85
CA CYS A 253 -0.46 -13.58 7.74
C CYS A 253 -0.12 -12.17 8.26
N ALA A 254 0.75 -12.09 9.26
CA ALA A 254 1.24 -10.85 9.87
C ALA A 254 0.10 -9.90 10.22
N HIS A 255 -0.78 -10.35 11.11
CA HIS A 255 -1.95 -9.60 11.55
C HIS A 255 -1.61 -8.15 11.90
N ASN A 256 -2.33 -7.20 11.29
CA ASN A 256 -2.21 -5.78 11.60
C ASN A 256 -3.40 -5.37 12.51
N PRO A 257 -3.15 -4.90 13.74
CA PRO A 257 -1.90 -4.31 14.24
C PRO A 257 -1.00 -5.23 15.08
N THR A 258 -1.45 -6.43 15.44
CA THR A 258 -0.89 -7.13 16.61
C THR A 258 0.40 -7.91 16.35
N GLY A 259 0.64 -8.32 15.10
CA GLY A 259 1.68 -9.29 14.75
C GLY A 259 1.42 -10.70 15.32
N VAL A 260 0.23 -10.98 15.86
CA VAL A 260 -0.13 -12.31 16.38
C VAL A 260 -0.87 -13.07 15.29
N ASP A 261 -0.37 -14.24 14.92
CA ASP A 261 -1.02 -15.11 13.93
C ASP A 261 -1.37 -16.47 14.56
N PRO A 262 -2.46 -17.13 14.11
CA PRO A 262 -2.75 -18.50 14.49
C PRO A 262 -1.66 -19.46 14.01
N SER A 263 -1.41 -20.51 14.79
CA SER A 263 -0.61 -21.65 14.34
C SER A 263 -1.32 -22.41 13.21
N ILE A 264 -0.60 -23.30 12.51
CA ILE A 264 -1.20 -24.15 11.47
C ILE A 264 -2.34 -25.01 12.01
N GLN A 265 -2.18 -25.55 13.23
CA GLN A 265 -3.21 -26.35 13.89
C GLN A 265 -4.44 -25.50 14.23
N GLN A 266 -4.24 -24.25 14.69
CA GLN A 266 -5.32 -23.32 14.95
C GLN A 266 -6.02 -22.90 13.66
N TRP A 267 -5.27 -22.65 12.58
CA TRP A 267 -5.84 -22.35 11.26
C TRP A 267 -6.74 -23.49 10.74
N GLU A 268 -6.34 -24.75 10.95
CA GLU A 268 -7.15 -25.90 10.58
C GLU A 268 -8.47 -25.94 11.37
N GLN A 269 -8.44 -25.66 12.66
CA GLN A 269 -9.64 -25.59 13.49
C GLN A 269 -10.55 -24.41 13.08
N ILE A 270 -9.98 -23.24 12.76
CA ILE A 270 -10.72 -22.10 12.22
C ILE A 270 -11.38 -22.46 10.88
N ARG A 271 -10.64 -23.15 10.00
CA ARG A 271 -11.16 -23.62 8.70
C ARG A 271 -12.36 -24.55 8.90
N GLN A 272 -12.21 -25.57 9.75
CA GLN A 272 -13.28 -26.53 10.05
C GLN A 272 -14.52 -25.82 10.60
N MET A 273 -14.35 -24.88 11.54
CA MET A 273 -15.44 -24.09 12.09
C MET A 273 -16.16 -23.28 11.02
N ILE A 274 -15.42 -22.47 10.23
CA ILE A 274 -15.97 -21.67 9.13
C ILE A 274 -16.76 -22.54 8.15
N ARG A 275 -16.24 -23.72 7.80
CA ARG A 275 -16.92 -24.65 6.90
C ARG A 275 -18.19 -25.23 7.52
N SER A 276 -18.13 -25.70 8.76
CA SER A 276 -19.28 -26.30 9.47
C SER A 276 -20.45 -25.33 9.65
N LYS A 277 -20.14 -24.04 9.84
CA LYS A 277 -21.13 -22.96 10.01
C LYS A 277 -21.56 -22.31 8.70
N GLY A 278 -21.02 -22.77 7.56
CA GLY A 278 -21.31 -22.19 6.25
C GLY A 278 -20.91 -20.72 6.13
N LEU A 279 -19.86 -20.29 6.84
CA LEU A 279 -19.35 -18.92 6.79
C LEU A 279 -18.49 -18.68 5.54
N LEU A 280 -18.44 -17.43 5.08
CA LEU A 280 -17.64 -17.04 3.90
C LEU A 280 -16.34 -16.37 4.33
N PRO A 281 -15.17 -17.03 4.13
CA PRO A 281 -13.88 -16.42 4.43
C PRO A 281 -13.52 -15.35 3.40
N PHE A 282 -13.12 -14.17 3.89
CA PHE A 282 -12.53 -13.09 3.11
C PHE A 282 -11.14 -12.79 3.67
N PHE A 283 -10.09 -13.17 2.95
CA PHE A 283 -8.71 -12.92 3.32
C PHE A 283 -8.22 -11.53 2.89
N ASP A 284 -7.57 -10.81 3.80
CA ASP A 284 -6.68 -9.70 3.51
C ASP A 284 -5.22 -10.19 3.54
N SER A 285 -4.55 -10.15 2.38
CA SER A 285 -3.17 -10.57 2.17
C SER A 285 -2.32 -9.38 1.74
N ALA A 286 -1.83 -8.63 2.74
CA ALA A 286 -1.00 -7.45 2.51
C ALA A 286 0.50 -7.66 2.75
N TYR A 287 0.88 -8.80 3.35
CA TYR A 287 2.23 -9.06 3.88
C TYR A 287 2.82 -10.40 3.43
N GLN A 288 2.30 -11.03 2.37
CA GLN A 288 2.82 -12.30 1.88
C GLN A 288 4.33 -12.22 1.58
N GLY A 289 5.11 -13.07 2.23
CA GLY A 289 6.58 -13.13 2.19
C GLY A 289 7.28 -12.14 3.13
N PHE A 290 6.58 -11.15 3.65
CA PHE A 290 7.12 -10.17 4.62
C PHE A 290 7.06 -10.67 6.07
N ALA A 291 6.30 -11.73 6.35
CA ALA A 291 6.19 -12.27 7.70
C ALA A 291 7.33 -13.25 7.98
N SER A 292 7.51 -14.26 7.11
CA SER A 292 8.53 -15.29 7.31
C SER A 292 9.71 -15.23 6.35
N GLY A 293 9.72 -14.30 5.38
CA GLY A 293 10.68 -14.32 4.27
C GLY A 293 10.38 -15.40 3.22
N ASN A 294 9.22 -16.07 3.30
CA ASN A 294 8.83 -17.15 2.38
C ASN A 294 7.37 -16.96 1.93
N LEU A 295 7.17 -16.83 0.61
CA LEU A 295 5.88 -16.55 0.00
C LEU A 295 4.85 -17.69 0.18
N ASP A 296 5.31 -18.94 0.19
CA ASP A 296 4.43 -20.11 0.30
C ASP A 296 3.95 -20.31 1.74
N LYS A 297 4.86 -20.17 2.71
CA LYS A 297 4.54 -20.24 4.14
C LYS A 297 3.53 -19.15 4.52
N ASP A 298 3.74 -17.93 4.05
CA ASP A 298 2.87 -16.79 4.34
C ASP A 298 1.50 -16.87 3.61
N ALA A 299 1.36 -17.73 2.60
CA ALA A 299 0.08 -18.00 1.92
C ALA A 299 -0.64 -19.24 2.44
N GLN A 300 -0.08 -19.96 3.42
CA GLN A 300 -0.56 -21.28 3.81
C GLN A 300 -2.01 -21.25 4.33
N SER A 301 -2.38 -20.23 5.11
CA SER A 301 -3.76 -20.04 5.59
C SER A 301 -4.77 -19.98 4.42
N VAL A 302 -4.49 -19.20 3.38
CA VAL A 302 -5.34 -19.11 2.18
C VAL A 302 -5.38 -20.44 1.44
N ARG A 303 -4.22 -21.08 1.25
CA ARG A 303 -4.10 -22.35 0.51
C ARG A 303 -4.85 -23.49 1.19
N MET A 304 -4.82 -23.57 2.52
CA MET A 304 -5.61 -24.55 3.30
C MET A 304 -7.11 -24.42 3.02
N PHE A 305 -7.62 -23.19 2.89
CA PHE A 305 -9.04 -22.93 2.67
C PHE A 305 -9.52 -23.25 1.25
N VAL A 306 -8.63 -23.28 0.26
CA VAL A 306 -8.99 -23.62 -1.13
C VAL A 306 -8.70 -25.08 -1.48
N ALA A 307 -7.86 -25.76 -0.70
CA ALA A 307 -7.42 -27.14 -0.94
C ALA A 307 -8.59 -28.15 -0.98
N ASP A 308 -9.66 -27.90 -0.21
CA ASP A 308 -10.87 -28.72 -0.16
C ASP A 308 -11.94 -28.31 -1.19
N GLY A 309 -11.61 -27.42 -2.13
CA GLY A 309 -12.58 -26.86 -3.08
C GLY A 309 -13.54 -25.83 -2.46
N GLY A 310 -13.20 -25.32 -1.28
CA GLY A 310 -13.94 -24.25 -0.63
C GLY A 310 -13.90 -22.92 -1.38
N GLU A 311 -14.97 -22.15 -1.22
CA GLU A 311 -15.05 -20.78 -1.76
C GLU A 311 -14.46 -19.79 -0.75
N CYS A 312 -13.83 -18.75 -1.28
CA CYS A 312 -13.25 -17.66 -0.50
C CYS A 312 -13.03 -16.42 -1.37
N ILE A 313 -12.80 -15.29 -0.72
CA ILE A 313 -12.39 -14.04 -1.34
C ILE A 313 -11.00 -13.68 -0.81
N VAL A 314 -10.13 -13.15 -1.66
CA VAL A 314 -8.78 -12.72 -1.27
C VAL A 314 -8.47 -11.34 -1.85
N ALA A 315 -8.19 -10.38 -0.97
CA ALA A 315 -7.62 -9.09 -1.32
C ALA A 315 -6.10 -9.15 -1.17
N GLN A 316 -5.37 -8.96 -2.27
CA GLN A 316 -3.90 -8.97 -2.29
C GLN A 316 -3.34 -7.55 -2.47
N SER A 317 -2.29 -7.21 -1.74
CA SER A 317 -1.56 -5.94 -1.90
C SER A 317 -0.10 -6.17 -2.26
N PHE A 318 0.40 -5.42 -3.23
CA PHE A 318 1.83 -5.39 -3.57
C PHE A 318 2.58 -4.20 -2.95
N ALA A 319 1.91 -3.45 -2.06
CA ALA A 319 2.48 -2.25 -1.48
C ALA A 319 3.71 -2.53 -0.60
N LYS A 320 3.72 -3.66 0.12
CA LYS A 320 4.79 -4.03 1.04
C LYS A 320 5.77 -4.99 0.39
N ASN A 321 5.29 -6.17 -0.05
CA ASN A 321 6.11 -7.24 -0.64
C ASN A 321 7.01 -6.80 -1.81
N MET A 322 6.59 -5.82 -2.62
CA MET A 322 7.40 -5.24 -3.68
C MET A 322 7.76 -3.75 -3.46
N GLY A 323 7.43 -3.18 -2.29
CA GLY A 323 7.69 -1.77 -2.00
C GLY A 323 6.89 -0.78 -2.88
N LEU A 324 5.83 -1.23 -3.56
CA LEU A 324 5.05 -0.43 -4.52
C LEU A 324 3.92 0.35 -3.82
N TYR A 325 4.24 1.02 -2.70
CA TYR A 325 3.26 1.70 -1.85
C TYR A 325 2.40 2.71 -2.62
N GLY A 326 3.06 3.60 -3.36
CA GLY A 326 2.44 4.71 -4.10
C GLY A 326 1.79 4.31 -5.42
N GLU A 327 2.22 3.18 -6.01
CA GLU A 327 1.70 2.68 -7.30
C GLU A 327 0.28 2.08 -7.20
N ARG A 328 -0.17 1.82 -5.97
CA ARG A 328 -1.52 1.30 -5.67
C ARG A 328 -1.85 0.00 -6.40
N VAL A 329 -0.92 -0.96 -6.41
CA VAL A 329 -1.09 -2.25 -7.09
C VAL A 329 -1.64 -3.32 -6.15
N GLY A 330 -2.65 -4.04 -6.58
CA GLY A 330 -3.29 -5.16 -5.87
C GLY A 330 -4.27 -5.91 -6.75
N ALA A 331 -4.78 -7.02 -6.20
CA ALA A 331 -5.70 -7.90 -6.90
C ALA A 331 -6.79 -8.40 -5.95
N LEU A 332 -8.02 -8.47 -6.45
CA LEU A 332 -9.12 -9.18 -5.81
C LEU A 332 -9.32 -10.51 -6.53
N SER A 333 -9.24 -11.61 -5.80
CA SER A 333 -9.53 -12.96 -6.31
C SER A 333 -10.75 -13.54 -5.59
N ILE A 334 -11.71 -14.08 -6.35
CA ILE A 334 -12.89 -14.78 -5.83
C ILE A 334 -12.86 -16.22 -6.34
N VAL A 335 -12.77 -17.18 -5.41
CA VAL A 335 -12.79 -18.62 -5.69
C VAL A 335 -14.24 -19.10 -5.62
N CYS A 336 -14.72 -19.66 -6.72
CA CYS A 336 -16.09 -20.15 -6.90
C CYS A 336 -16.16 -21.69 -6.93
N LYS A 337 -17.37 -22.25 -6.92
CA LYS A 337 -17.57 -23.70 -7.14
C LYS A 337 -17.32 -24.16 -8.57
N THR A 338 -17.57 -23.33 -9.58
CA THR A 338 -17.43 -23.71 -10.99
C THR A 338 -16.88 -22.56 -11.83
N ALA A 339 -16.33 -22.89 -13.00
CA ALA A 339 -15.84 -21.91 -13.96
C ALA A 339 -16.95 -21.00 -14.52
N ASP A 340 -18.16 -21.54 -14.73
CA ASP A 340 -19.33 -20.74 -15.15
C ASP A 340 -19.68 -19.67 -14.11
N VAL A 341 -19.72 -20.04 -12.82
CA VAL A 341 -19.97 -19.07 -11.74
C VAL A 341 -18.86 -18.03 -11.68
N ALA A 342 -17.59 -18.42 -11.84
CA ALA A 342 -16.47 -17.48 -11.90
C ALA A 342 -16.65 -16.45 -13.02
N GLY A 343 -17.03 -16.87 -14.23
CA GLY A 343 -17.32 -15.96 -15.34
C GLY A 343 -18.46 -14.97 -15.04
N LYS A 344 -19.53 -15.44 -14.37
CA LYS A 344 -20.63 -14.56 -13.93
C LYS A 344 -20.14 -13.53 -12.90
N VAL A 345 -19.36 -13.97 -11.92
CA VAL A 345 -18.74 -13.09 -10.90
C VAL A 345 -17.87 -12.02 -11.57
N GLU A 346 -17.05 -12.37 -12.56
CA GLU A 346 -16.23 -11.41 -13.29
C GLU A 346 -17.08 -10.33 -13.96
N SER A 347 -18.19 -10.72 -14.60
CA SER A 347 -19.06 -9.76 -15.27
C SER A 347 -19.67 -8.73 -14.28
N GLN A 348 -20.03 -9.16 -13.08
CA GLN A 348 -20.55 -8.27 -12.04
C GLN A 348 -19.46 -7.40 -11.40
N LEU A 349 -18.25 -7.93 -11.23
CA LEU A 349 -17.11 -7.13 -10.76
C LEU A 349 -16.80 -5.97 -11.73
N LYS A 350 -16.95 -6.17 -13.05
CA LYS A 350 -16.81 -5.08 -14.02
C LYS A 350 -17.83 -3.95 -13.77
N LEU A 351 -19.06 -4.28 -13.37
CA LEU A 351 -20.11 -3.29 -13.05
C LEU A 351 -19.87 -2.57 -11.72
N VAL A 352 -19.11 -3.16 -10.80
CA VAL A 352 -18.64 -2.47 -9.58
C VAL A 352 -17.47 -1.53 -9.91
N ILE A 353 -16.50 -2.01 -10.68
CA ILE A 353 -15.25 -1.29 -10.96
C ILE A 353 -15.46 -0.10 -11.90
N ARG A 354 -16.22 -0.30 -13.00
CA ARG A 354 -16.39 0.71 -14.06
C ARG A 354 -16.86 2.08 -13.54
N PRO A 355 -17.87 2.18 -12.64
CA PRO A 355 -18.28 3.47 -12.08
C PRO A 355 -17.38 3.96 -10.94
N MET A 356 -16.58 3.08 -10.31
CA MET A 356 -15.72 3.46 -9.19
C MET A 356 -14.43 4.14 -9.65
N TYR A 357 -13.76 3.58 -10.67
CA TYR A 357 -12.52 4.14 -11.21
C TYR A 357 -12.26 3.78 -12.69
N SER A 358 -13.29 3.34 -13.43
CA SER A 358 -13.20 2.92 -14.83
C SER A 358 -12.35 1.68 -15.08
N ASN A 359 -11.03 1.80 -15.01
CA ASN A 359 -10.04 0.75 -15.17
C ASN A 359 -8.79 1.09 -14.32
N PRO A 360 -8.01 0.09 -13.89
CA PRO A 360 -6.94 0.31 -12.91
C PRO A 360 -5.63 0.81 -13.56
N PRO A 361 -4.69 1.37 -12.77
CA PRO A 361 -3.42 1.91 -13.27
C PRO A 361 -2.50 0.86 -13.90
N ILE A 362 -1.87 1.19 -15.03
CA ILE A 362 -1.05 0.24 -15.80
C ILE A 362 0.38 0.04 -15.26
N HIS A 363 1.01 1.09 -14.72
CA HIS A 363 2.46 1.11 -14.48
C HIS A 363 2.89 0.07 -13.44
N GLY A 364 2.41 0.20 -12.20
CA GLY A 364 2.75 -0.75 -11.15
C GLY A 364 2.33 -2.20 -11.45
N ALA A 365 1.18 -2.43 -12.07
CA ALA A 365 0.78 -3.80 -12.47
C ALA A 365 1.73 -4.40 -13.52
N SER A 366 2.28 -3.56 -14.41
CA SER A 366 3.29 -4.00 -15.37
C SER A 366 4.61 -4.35 -14.70
N ILE A 367 5.02 -3.63 -13.64
CA ILE A 367 6.21 -3.93 -12.84
C ILE A 367 6.05 -5.31 -12.20
N VAL A 368 4.93 -5.52 -11.50
CA VAL A 368 4.64 -6.81 -10.85
C VAL A 368 4.61 -7.94 -11.88
N ALA A 369 3.92 -7.75 -13.01
CA ALA A 369 3.85 -8.77 -14.06
C ALA A 369 5.24 -9.08 -14.65
N ALA A 370 6.08 -8.07 -14.87
CA ALA A 370 7.45 -8.26 -15.35
C ALA A 370 8.29 -9.09 -14.37
N ILE A 371 8.21 -8.78 -13.07
CA ILE A 371 8.94 -9.52 -12.03
C ILE A 371 8.42 -10.96 -11.90
N LEU A 372 7.10 -11.15 -11.88
CA LEU A 372 6.51 -12.48 -11.63
C LEU A 372 6.62 -13.44 -12.81
N ARG A 373 6.73 -12.94 -14.05
CA ARG A 373 6.84 -13.81 -15.26
C ARG A 373 8.28 -14.22 -15.57
N ASP A 374 9.25 -13.39 -15.21
CA ASP A 374 10.66 -13.62 -15.48
C ASP A 374 11.29 -14.33 -14.29
N ARG A 375 11.84 -15.53 -14.51
CA ARG A 375 12.41 -16.34 -13.43
C ARG A 375 13.57 -15.64 -12.72
N THR A 376 14.41 -14.92 -13.47
CA THR A 376 15.58 -14.22 -12.93
C THR A 376 15.13 -13.07 -12.04
N LEU A 377 14.20 -12.24 -12.52
CA LEU A 377 13.66 -11.15 -11.70
C LEU A 377 12.89 -11.68 -10.48
N TYR A 378 12.12 -12.76 -10.64
CA TYR A 378 11.44 -13.40 -9.53
C TYR A 378 12.42 -13.85 -8.44
N ASP A 379 13.49 -14.56 -8.82
CA ASP A 379 14.49 -15.05 -7.88
C ASP A 379 15.22 -13.88 -7.18
N GLU A 380 15.62 -12.83 -7.93
CA GLU A 380 16.17 -11.60 -7.33
C GLU A 380 15.22 -10.94 -6.34
N TRP A 381 13.93 -10.83 -6.69
CA TRP A 381 12.91 -10.28 -5.80
C TRP A 381 12.78 -11.09 -4.51
N THR A 382 12.75 -12.42 -4.59
CA THR A 382 12.63 -13.25 -3.39
C THR A 382 13.83 -13.12 -2.46
N ILE A 383 15.04 -12.89 -2.99
CA ILE A 383 16.24 -12.61 -2.19
C ILE A 383 16.09 -11.27 -1.47
N GLU A 384 15.72 -10.20 -2.17
CA GLU A 384 15.54 -8.87 -1.55
C GLU A 384 14.40 -8.88 -0.52
N LEU A 385 13.30 -9.59 -0.82
CA LEU A 385 12.18 -9.78 0.09
C LEU A 385 12.60 -10.50 1.38
N LYS A 386 13.36 -11.59 1.25
CA LYS A 386 13.88 -12.32 2.41
C LYS A 386 14.80 -11.45 3.25
N ALA A 387 15.69 -10.68 2.63
CA ALA A 387 16.58 -9.76 3.34
C ALA A 387 15.80 -8.70 4.15
N MET A 388 14.70 -8.18 3.60
CA MET A 388 13.82 -7.26 4.32
C MET A 388 13.15 -7.93 5.54
N ALA A 389 12.65 -9.15 5.38
CA ALA A 389 12.05 -9.91 6.48
C ALA A 389 13.07 -10.26 7.57
N ASP A 390 14.25 -10.74 7.19
CA ASP A 390 15.35 -11.08 8.12
C ASP A 390 15.78 -9.86 8.93
N ARG A 391 15.84 -8.67 8.31
CA ARG A 391 16.16 -7.43 9.04
C ARG A 391 15.09 -7.10 10.08
N ILE A 392 13.80 -7.22 9.74
CA ILE A 392 12.71 -6.98 10.70
C ILE A 392 12.81 -7.96 11.88
N ILE A 393 13.09 -9.24 11.61
CA ILE A 393 13.29 -10.26 12.65
C ILE A 393 14.49 -9.88 13.54
N SER A 394 15.59 -9.44 12.95
CA SER A 394 16.76 -8.95 13.69
C SER A 394 16.40 -7.76 14.60
N MET A 395 15.64 -6.77 14.11
CA MET A 395 15.19 -5.63 14.91
C MET A 395 14.34 -6.05 16.12
N ARG A 396 13.50 -7.10 15.99
CA ARG A 396 12.76 -7.67 17.13
C ARG A 396 13.68 -8.23 18.20
N HIS A 397 14.68 -9.02 17.80
CA HIS A 397 15.65 -9.58 18.74
C HIS A 397 16.49 -8.49 19.41
N GLN A 398 16.96 -7.50 18.63
CA GLN A 398 17.74 -6.40 19.19
C GLN A 398 16.94 -5.58 20.20
N LEU A 399 15.68 -5.23 19.88
CA LEU A 399 14.81 -4.51 20.82
C LEU A 399 14.53 -5.32 22.09
N PHE A 400 14.20 -6.60 21.95
CA PHE A 400 13.99 -7.49 23.10
C PHE A 400 15.22 -7.58 24.00
N ASN A 401 16.40 -7.81 23.42
CA ASN A 401 17.65 -7.85 24.18
C ASN A 401 17.94 -6.51 24.86
N ALA A 402 17.78 -5.39 24.15
CA ALA A 402 18.02 -4.06 24.70
C ALA A 402 17.11 -3.73 25.89
N LEU A 403 15.85 -4.19 25.87
CA LEU A 403 14.91 -4.04 26.99
C LEU A 403 15.28 -4.93 28.18
N ARG A 404 15.66 -6.18 27.90
CA ARG A 404 16.13 -7.14 28.91
C ARG A 404 17.40 -6.65 29.60
N ASP A 405 18.38 -6.18 28.85
CA ASP A 405 19.67 -5.73 29.38
C ASP A 405 19.54 -4.43 30.22
N ARG A 406 18.37 -3.76 30.18
CA ARG A 406 17.98 -2.62 31.04
C ARG A 406 17.12 -3.03 32.23
N ASP A 407 16.88 -4.32 32.43
CA ASP A 407 15.92 -4.84 33.41
C ASP A 407 14.55 -4.14 33.33
N THR A 408 14.08 -3.88 32.10
CA THR A 408 12.84 -3.14 31.87
C THR A 408 11.66 -3.89 32.47
N PRO A 409 10.85 -3.26 33.37
CA PRO A 409 9.73 -3.93 34.02
C PRO A 409 8.76 -4.62 33.04
N GLY A 410 8.34 -5.84 33.41
CA GLY A 410 7.36 -6.65 32.66
C GLY A 410 7.96 -7.65 31.66
N ASP A 411 7.11 -8.47 31.03
CA ASP A 411 7.52 -9.44 30.00
C ASP A 411 7.46 -8.86 28.58
N TRP A 412 8.63 -8.76 27.95
CA TRP A 412 8.80 -8.28 26.58
C TRP A 412 8.98 -9.41 25.54
N SER A 413 8.85 -10.68 25.93
CA SER A 413 9.03 -11.84 25.04
C SER A 413 8.06 -11.86 23.85
N HIS A 414 6.92 -11.18 23.97
CA HIS A 414 5.95 -11.03 22.88
C HIS A 414 6.54 -10.34 21.64
N ILE A 415 7.56 -9.48 21.78
CA ILE A 415 8.21 -8.78 20.66
C ILE A 415 8.80 -9.77 19.64
N ILE A 416 9.38 -10.88 20.12
CA ILE A 416 10.00 -11.91 19.28
C ILE A 416 9.03 -13.03 18.89
N LYS A 417 7.89 -13.16 19.60
CA LYS A 417 6.82 -14.12 19.24
C LYS A 417 5.89 -13.56 18.17
N GLN A 418 5.69 -12.25 18.16
CA GLN A 418 4.93 -11.54 17.13
C GLN A 418 5.72 -11.48 15.81
N ILE A 419 4.99 -11.46 14.69
CA ILE A 419 5.53 -11.55 13.33
C ILE A 419 5.17 -10.34 12.47
N GLY A 420 5.85 -10.22 11.32
CA GLY A 420 5.58 -9.17 10.35
C GLY A 420 6.10 -7.79 10.74
N MET A 421 5.52 -6.73 10.17
CA MET A 421 6.04 -5.36 10.30
C MET A 421 5.76 -4.69 11.65
N PHE A 422 4.85 -5.21 12.46
CA PHE A 422 4.37 -4.51 13.65
C PHE A 422 4.52 -5.30 14.93
N THR A 423 4.71 -4.58 16.02
CA THR A 423 4.64 -5.10 17.38
C THR A 423 3.60 -4.31 18.14
N PHE A 424 2.74 -5.00 18.88
CA PHE A 424 1.82 -4.39 19.82
C PHE A 424 2.45 -4.42 21.21
N THR A 425 2.98 -3.27 21.63
CA THR A 425 3.87 -3.17 22.81
C THR A 425 3.13 -3.33 24.13
N GLY A 426 1.82 -3.06 24.15
CA GLY A 426 1.02 -2.96 25.38
C GLY A 426 1.20 -1.63 26.12
N LEU A 427 1.94 -0.67 25.57
CA LEU A 427 2.06 0.67 26.12
C LEU A 427 0.72 1.41 26.02
N ASN A 428 0.33 2.08 27.10
CA ASN A 428 -0.90 2.85 27.14
C ASN A 428 -0.73 4.26 26.53
N VAL A 429 -1.84 4.96 26.31
CA VAL A 429 -1.85 6.30 25.70
C VAL A 429 -0.97 7.30 26.46
N ARG A 430 -0.90 7.23 27.81
CA ARG A 430 -0.05 8.13 28.61
C ARG A 430 1.43 7.87 28.35
N GLN A 431 1.83 6.60 28.33
CA GLN A 431 3.19 6.16 28.04
C GLN A 431 3.62 6.54 26.62
N VAL A 432 2.76 6.29 25.63
CA VAL A 432 2.99 6.71 24.23
C VAL A 432 3.17 8.23 24.15
N SER A 433 2.28 8.99 24.79
CA SER A 433 2.34 10.46 24.80
C SER A 433 3.62 10.98 25.46
N PHE A 434 4.06 10.35 26.55
CA PHE A 434 5.34 10.64 27.20
C PHE A 434 6.52 10.39 26.26
N MET A 435 6.58 9.24 25.59
CA MET A 435 7.65 8.94 24.63
C MET A 435 7.68 9.90 23.44
N THR A 436 6.52 10.37 22.97
CA THR A 436 6.47 11.39 21.91
C THR A 436 7.01 12.73 22.39
N ARG A 437 6.67 13.18 23.61
CA ARG A 437 7.12 14.48 24.14
C ARG A 437 8.59 14.50 24.55
N GLU A 438 9.02 13.49 25.32
CA GLU A 438 10.34 13.49 25.96
C GLU A 438 11.43 12.85 25.10
N TYR A 439 11.05 11.87 24.26
CA TYR A 439 12.00 11.10 23.45
C TYR A 439 11.84 11.31 21.94
N HIS A 440 10.88 12.14 21.51
CA HIS A 440 10.60 12.38 20.09
C HIS A 440 10.27 11.09 19.31
N ILE A 441 9.66 10.10 19.97
CA ILE A 441 9.27 8.83 19.34
C ILE A 441 7.79 8.84 19.01
N TYR A 442 7.49 8.69 17.73
CA TYR A 442 6.16 8.79 17.16
C TYR A 442 5.62 7.40 16.82
N MET A 443 4.55 6.99 17.50
CA MET A 443 3.83 5.74 17.27
C MET A 443 2.32 5.96 17.39
N THR A 444 1.51 4.94 17.10
CA THR A 444 0.06 5.06 17.27
C THR A 444 -0.31 4.99 18.75
N ALA A 445 -1.40 5.67 19.13
CA ALA A 445 -1.81 5.82 20.53
C ALA A 445 -2.16 4.49 21.23
N ASP A 446 -2.41 3.44 20.46
CA ASP A 446 -2.67 2.07 20.92
C ASP A 446 -1.38 1.27 21.21
N GLY A 447 -0.21 1.89 21.09
CA GLY A 447 1.08 1.25 21.38
C GLY A 447 1.60 0.34 20.26
N ARG A 448 1.02 0.39 19.05
CA ARG A 448 1.61 -0.31 17.88
C ARG A 448 2.85 0.44 17.38
N ILE A 449 3.96 -0.28 17.25
CA ILE A 449 5.19 0.22 16.60
C ILE A 449 5.49 -0.54 15.30
N SER A 450 6.08 0.15 14.34
CA SER A 450 6.61 -0.40 13.09
C SER A 450 8.05 -0.85 13.29
N MET A 451 8.27 -2.17 13.34
CA MET A 451 9.61 -2.77 13.40
C MET A 451 10.43 -2.47 12.14
N ALA A 452 9.75 -2.22 11.02
CA ALA A 452 10.40 -1.88 9.77
C ALA A 452 10.95 -0.44 9.73
N GLY A 453 10.56 0.42 10.68
CA GLY A 453 11.12 1.76 10.88
C GLY A 453 12.32 1.81 11.82
N LEU A 454 12.64 0.72 12.51
CA LEU A 454 13.80 0.61 13.38
C LEU A 454 15.08 0.33 12.61
N SER A 455 16.20 0.68 13.21
CA SER A 455 17.57 0.38 12.80
C SER A 455 18.39 0.04 14.04
N SER A 456 19.52 -0.64 13.87
CA SER A 456 20.42 -0.99 14.97
C SER A 456 20.87 0.25 15.76
N SER A 457 21.03 1.38 15.06
CA SER A 457 21.37 2.68 15.67
C SER A 457 20.24 3.31 16.49
N THR A 458 18.97 2.97 16.23
CA THR A 458 17.81 3.56 16.91
C THR A 458 17.19 2.64 17.96
N VAL A 459 17.57 1.35 18.00
CA VAL A 459 17.06 0.39 18.99
C VAL A 459 17.33 0.85 20.41
N SER A 460 18.54 1.31 20.73
CA SER A 460 18.87 1.75 22.08
C SER A 460 17.98 2.89 22.55
N HIS A 461 17.79 3.91 21.69
CA HIS A 461 16.93 5.07 21.98
C HIS A 461 15.49 4.66 22.26
N LEU A 462 14.95 3.72 21.48
CA LEU A 462 13.61 3.18 21.75
C LEU A 462 13.57 2.42 23.07
N ALA A 463 14.55 1.57 23.36
CA ALA A 463 14.59 0.79 24.60
C ALA A 463 14.68 1.69 25.83
N ASP A 464 15.49 2.75 25.78
CA ASP A 464 15.59 3.77 26.84
C ASP A 464 14.23 4.46 27.07
N ALA A 465 13.56 4.86 25.99
CA ALA A 465 12.26 5.53 26.05
C ALA A 465 11.16 4.62 26.61
N ILE A 466 11.14 3.33 26.21
CA ILE A 466 10.19 2.35 26.74
C ILE A 466 10.44 2.13 28.24
N HIS A 467 11.72 1.94 28.63
CA HIS A 467 12.09 1.75 30.03
C HIS A 467 11.65 2.93 30.89
N ALA A 468 11.95 4.15 30.47
CA ALA A 468 11.52 5.35 31.16
C ALA A 468 9.98 5.47 31.22
N ALA A 469 9.28 5.15 30.13
CA ALA A 469 7.82 5.23 30.09
C ALA A 469 7.17 4.26 31.10
N VAL A 470 7.65 3.02 31.21
CA VAL A 470 7.06 2.05 32.15
C VAL A 470 7.47 2.27 33.61
N THR A 471 8.59 2.95 33.85
CA THR A 471 9.09 3.23 35.20
C THR A 471 8.57 4.57 35.76
N HIS A 472 8.38 5.58 34.90
CA HIS A 472 8.04 6.95 35.33
C HIS A 472 6.58 7.33 35.10
N VAL A 473 5.86 6.63 34.22
CA VAL A 473 4.46 6.93 33.89
C VAL A 473 3.56 5.83 34.43
N ALA A 474 2.85 6.15 35.51
CA ALA A 474 1.82 5.31 36.10
C ALA A 474 0.62 5.07 35.17
#